data_AF-A0A3C1RXY8-F1
#
_entry.id   AF-A0A3C1RXY8-F1
#
_cell.length_a   1.000
_cell.length_b   1.000
_cell.length_c   1.000
_cell.angle_alpha   90.00
_cell.angle_beta   90.00
_cell.angle_gamma   90.00
#
_symmetry.space_group_name_H-M   'P 1'
#
loop_
_entity.id
_entity.type
_entity.pdbx_description
1 polymer ?
#
loop_
_entity_poly.entity_id
_entity_poly.type
_entity_poly.pdbx_seq_one_letter_code
_entity_poly.pdbx_strand_id
1 'polypeptide(L)'
;MTQITQVSDHEQEIIVQLRTLSPEHQRAVIDLIGALQVPATPQESQPELEDDNADIKIGLYQVLGKSELTFEHEGQVIYPLIAEAVNQGKKVVVSFDNVQLITWSFVTKAIGQLYEHFSESQIQSCLQLVDITEEDLEFINHIIQVKKDYLRDPETLNRELTSEELEKLRREEPDNPIFQIVGMFKDDPTFDDMLAYIAEYRRELDEEYFRQLDAEEVDK
;
A
#
# COMPACT_ATOMS: atom_id res chain seq x y z
N MET A 1 31.58 0.55 27.19
CA MET A 1 31.96 1.88 26.63
C MET A 1 30.71 2.46 26.01
N THR A 2 30.08 3.42 26.69
CA THR A 2 28.82 4.04 26.26
C THR A 2 29.11 4.98 25.09
N GLN A 3 28.53 4.72 23.91
CA GLN A 3 28.63 5.66 22.80
C GLN A 3 27.71 6.85 23.09
N ILE A 4 28.27 8.05 23.05
CA ILE A 4 27.55 9.32 23.16
C ILE A 4 26.89 9.55 21.80
N THR A 5 25.56 9.48 21.72
CA THR A 5 24.80 9.85 20.53
C THR A 5 25.12 11.30 20.19
N GLN A 6 25.69 11.55 19.01
CA GLN A 6 25.96 12.90 18.56
C GLN A 6 24.65 13.56 18.15
N VAL A 7 24.29 14.62 18.87
CA VAL A 7 23.17 15.52 18.57
C VAL A 7 23.41 16.17 17.20
N SER A 8 22.38 16.18 16.34
CA SER A 8 22.45 16.76 14.99
C SER A 8 22.91 18.21 15.04
N ASP A 9 23.65 18.68 14.02
CA ASP A 9 24.14 20.07 13.97
C ASP A 9 23.00 21.09 14.13
N HIS A 10 21.81 20.76 13.61
CA HIS A 10 20.63 21.60 13.74
C HIS A 10 20.08 21.63 15.18
N GLU A 11 20.08 20.49 15.86
CA GLU A 11 19.67 20.39 17.26
C GLU A 11 20.67 21.08 18.19
N GLN A 12 21.97 21.00 17.88
CA GLN A 12 22.99 21.75 18.61
C GLN A 12 22.80 23.25 18.43
N GLU A 13 22.44 23.71 17.23
CA GLU A 13 22.14 25.11 16.97
C GLU A 13 20.92 25.59 17.77
N ILE A 14 19.87 24.78 17.84
CA ILE A 14 18.67 25.09 18.66
C ILE A 14 19.03 25.13 20.14
N ILE A 15 19.82 24.18 20.64
CA ILE A 15 20.28 24.16 22.04
C ILE A 15 21.13 25.38 22.36
N VAL A 16 22.00 25.82 21.44
CA VAL A 16 22.80 27.03 21.60
C VAL A 16 21.87 28.25 21.66
N GLN A 17 20.91 28.37 20.75
CA GLN A 17 19.96 29.48 20.74
C GLN A 17 19.11 29.53 22.03
N LEU A 18 18.62 28.38 22.52
CA LEU A 18 17.87 28.29 23.76
C LEU A 18 18.71 28.72 24.97
N ARG A 19 20.00 28.38 25.02
CA ARG A 19 20.91 28.79 26.10
C ARG A 19 21.25 30.29 26.08
N THR A 20 21.07 30.96 24.95
CA THR A 20 21.26 32.42 24.84
C THR A 20 20.04 33.24 25.29
N LEU A 21 18.88 32.59 25.48
CA LEU A 21 17.68 33.25 25.99
C LEU A 21 17.82 33.57 27.49
N SER A 22 17.14 34.64 27.93
CA SER A 22 17.07 34.98 29.35
C SER A 22 16.31 33.88 30.13
N PRO A 23 16.57 33.71 31.45
CA PRO A 23 15.94 32.67 32.26
C PRO A 23 14.40 32.67 32.23
N GLU A 24 13.76 33.85 32.17
CA GLU A 24 12.30 33.95 32.05
C GLU A 24 11.78 33.38 30.73
N HIS A 25 12.43 33.71 29.61
CA HIS A 25 12.07 33.18 28.29
C HIS A 25 12.38 31.69 28.16
N GLN A 26 13.47 31.19 28.76
CA GLN A 26 13.72 29.74 28.82
C GLN A 26 12.60 29.01 29.59
N ARG A 27 12.15 29.61 30.71
CA ARG A 27 11.06 29.04 31.50
C ARG A 27 9.73 29.06 30.75
N ALA A 28 9.43 30.14 30.04
CA ALA A 28 8.24 30.25 29.21
C ALA A 28 8.21 29.19 28.09
N VAL A 29 9.35 28.90 27.45
CA VAL A 29 9.44 27.85 26.43
C VAL A 29 9.20 26.46 27.04
N ILE A 30 9.78 26.18 28.21
CA ILE A 30 9.56 24.91 28.93
C ILE A 30 8.09 24.76 29.36
N ASP A 31 7.49 25.83 29.88
CA ASP A 31 6.09 25.81 30.32
C ASP A 31 5.13 25.70 29.12
N LEU A 32 5.47 26.28 27.94
CA LEU A 32 4.70 26.12 26.71
C LEU A 32 4.77 24.69 26.17
N ILE A 33 5.96 24.07 26.20
CA ILE A 33 6.15 22.66 25.86
C ILE A 33 5.35 21.77 26.83
N GLY A 34 5.39 22.09 28.14
CA GLY A 34 4.62 21.39 29.17
C GLY A 34 3.09 21.58 29.05
N ALA A 35 2.63 22.73 28.56
CA ALA A 35 1.21 23.04 28.38
C ALA A 35 0.61 22.39 27.11
N LEU A 36 1.43 22.01 26.13
CA LEU A 36 1.00 21.27 24.95
C LEU A 36 0.83 19.77 25.20
N GLN A 37 1.19 19.27 26.38
CA GLN A 37 0.96 17.88 26.79
C GLN A 37 -0.30 17.77 27.69
N VAL A 38 -1.31 17.03 27.22
CA VAL A 38 -2.57 16.70 27.95
C VAL A 38 -2.24 15.90 29.24
N PRO A 39 -2.95 16.10 30.38
CA PRO A 39 -2.44 15.64 31.67
C PRO A 39 -2.56 14.13 31.82
N ALA A 40 -1.42 13.45 31.97
CA ALA A 40 -1.34 12.12 32.55
C ALA A 40 -1.03 12.23 34.04
N THR A 41 -1.84 11.55 34.86
CA THR A 41 -1.64 11.30 36.29
C THR A 41 -0.22 10.77 36.56
N PRO A 42 0.44 11.16 37.67
CA PRO A 42 1.87 10.95 37.84
C PRO A 42 2.20 9.52 38.23
N GLN A 43 2.88 8.81 37.34
CA GLN A 43 3.75 7.68 37.70
C GLN A 43 5.12 7.95 37.10
N GLU A 44 6.09 8.12 37.98
CA GLU A 44 7.52 8.18 37.66
C GLU A 44 7.92 6.94 36.87
N SER A 45 8.43 7.12 35.65
CA SER A 45 9.19 6.13 34.89
C SER A 45 10.03 6.89 33.86
N GLN A 46 11.24 6.40 33.65
CA GLN A 46 12.37 7.00 32.94
C GLN A 46 12.03 7.34 31.48
N PRO A 47 12.81 8.20 30.79
CA PRO A 47 12.58 8.49 29.38
C PRO A 47 12.72 7.19 28.58
N GLU A 48 11.60 6.66 28.09
CA GLU A 48 11.59 5.64 27.05
C GLU A 48 12.19 6.28 25.80
N LEU A 49 13.29 5.67 25.34
CA LEU A 49 13.90 5.97 24.06
C LEU A 49 12.82 5.72 23.00
N GLU A 50 12.54 6.70 22.14
CA GLU A 50 11.68 6.51 20.97
C GLU A 50 12.24 5.32 20.17
N ASP A 51 11.40 4.29 20.05
CA ASP A 51 11.75 3.05 19.37
C ASP A 51 11.81 3.31 17.87
N ASP A 52 13.02 3.52 17.36
CA ASP A 52 13.34 3.60 15.92
C ASP A 52 12.97 2.31 15.15
N ASN A 53 12.42 1.31 15.86
CA ASN A 53 12.01 -0.01 15.40
C ASN A 53 10.49 -0.25 15.44
N ALA A 54 9.68 0.79 15.64
CA ALA A 54 8.23 0.64 15.68
C ALA A 54 7.65 0.22 14.31
N ASP A 55 6.90 -0.88 14.28
CA ASP A 55 6.18 -1.37 13.11
C ASP A 55 5.28 -0.26 12.51
N ILE A 56 5.45 0.03 11.21
CA ILE A 56 4.57 0.94 10.46
C ILE A 56 3.23 0.23 10.26
N LYS A 57 2.12 0.85 10.69
CA LYS A 57 0.78 0.28 10.52
C LYS A 57 0.01 1.03 9.45
N ILE A 58 -0.49 0.31 8.45
CA ILE A 58 -1.31 0.83 7.36
C ILE A 58 -2.66 0.14 7.44
N GLY A 59 -3.71 0.88 7.79
CA GLY A 59 -5.07 0.36 7.77
C GLY A 59 -5.76 0.73 6.45
N LEU A 60 -6.13 -0.26 5.64
CA LEU A 60 -6.65 -0.02 4.29
C LEU A 60 -7.93 0.82 4.33
N TYR A 61 -8.87 0.49 5.22
CA TYR A 61 -10.11 1.24 5.39
C TYR A 61 -9.85 2.68 5.89
N GLN A 62 -8.88 2.86 6.79
CA GLN A 62 -8.56 4.19 7.35
C GLN A 62 -7.90 5.09 6.30
N VAL A 63 -7.09 4.53 5.40
CA VAL A 63 -6.44 5.28 4.32
C VAL A 63 -7.42 5.59 3.20
N LEU A 64 -8.26 4.63 2.80
CA LEU A 64 -9.10 4.75 1.60
C LEU A 64 -10.54 5.18 1.88
N GLY A 65 -10.97 5.16 3.15
CA GLY A 65 -12.31 5.58 3.58
C GLY A 65 -13.45 4.64 3.14
N LYS A 66 -13.15 3.44 2.64
CA LYS A 66 -14.14 2.51 2.07
C LYS A 66 -13.76 1.04 2.24
N SER A 67 -14.76 0.17 2.16
CA SER A 67 -14.64 -1.29 2.38
C SER A 67 -14.51 -2.12 1.10
N GLU A 68 -14.83 -1.56 -0.06
CA GLU A 68 -14.72 -2.23 -1.36
C GLU A 68 -13.52 -1.64 -2.12
N LEU A 69 -12.49 -2.46 -2.32
CA LEU A 69 -11.23 -2.07 -2.95
C LEU A 69 -11.14 -2.74 -4.32
N THR A 70 -11.78 -2.11 -5.31
CA THR A 70 -12.04 -2.68 -6.62
C THR A 70 -11.17 -2.16 -7.76
N PHE A 71 -10.50 -1.02 -7.59
CA PHE A 71 -9.85 -0.29 -8.68
C PHE A 71 -8.34 -0.18 -8.53
N GLU A 72 -7.65 0.08 -9.64
CA GLU A 72 -6.19 0.23 -9.64
C GLU A 72 -5.74 1.46 -8.84
N HIS A 73 -6.44 2.60 -8.95
CA HIS A 73 -6.05 3.85 -8.28
C HIS A 73 -6.01 3.72 -6.75
N GLU A 74 -6.85 2.89 -6.16
CA GLU A 74 -6.81 2.60 -4.71
C GLU A 74 -5.50 1.91 -4.33
N GLY A 75 -5.04 0.96 -5.15
CA GLY A 75 -3.76 0.32 -4.96
C GLY A 75 -2.58 1.27 -5.23
N GLN A 76 -2.76 2.27 -6.10
CA GLN A 76 -1.76 3.34 -6.32
C GLN A 76 -1.56 4.22 -5.08
N VAL A 77 -2.60 4.40 -4.25
CA VAL A 77 -2.48 5.11 -2.97
C VAL A 77 -1.72 4.27 -1.94
N ILE A 78 -1.98 2.95 -1.88
CA ILE A 78 -1.40 2.06 -0.88
C ILE A 78 0.05 1.66 -1.18
N TYR A 79 0.36 1.38 -2.44
CA TYR A 79 1.70 0.95 -2.89
C TYR A 79 2.84 1.83 -2.34
N PRO A 80 2.85 3.17 -2.49
CA PRO A 80 3.96 3.99 -2.05
C PRO A 80 4.16 3.95 -0.53
N LEU A 81 3.07 3.81 0.24
CA LEU A 81 3.16 3.69 1.70
C LEU A 81 3.90 2.42 2.13
N ILE A 82 3.60 1.30 1.47
CA ILE A 82 4.28 0.03 1.72
C ILE A 82 5.72 0.09 1.20
N ALA A 83 5.92 0.59 -0.02
CA ALA A 83 7.23 0.67 -0.66
C ALA A 83 8.21 1.54 0.15
N GLU A 84 7.75 2.65 0.71
CA GLU A 84 8.57 3.52 1.56
C GLU A 84 9.02 2.80 2.83
N ALA A 85 8.11 2.07 3.50
CA ALA A 85 8.47 1.27 4.66
C ALA A 85 9.51 0.19 4.35
N VAL A 86 9.33 -0.52 3.23
CA VAL A 86 10.27 -1.55 2.76
C VAL A 86 11.63 -0.94 2.40
N ASN A 87 11.65 0.25 1.75
CA ASN A 87 12.88 0.99 1.45
C ASN A 87 13.65 1.39 2.71
N GLN A 88 12.95 1.76 3.77
CA GLN A 88 13.56 2.08 5.06
C GLN A 88 13.97 0.84 5.86
N GLY A 89 13.69 -0.37 5.36
CA GLY A 89 13.94 -1.63 6.08
C GLY A 89 13.06 -1.79 7.32
N LYS A 90 11.97 -1.04 7.42
CA LYS A 90 11.02 -1.09 8.53
C LYS A 90 9.98 -2.17 8.28
N LYS A 91 9.53 -2.79 9.38
CA LYS A 91 8.40 -3.70 9.32
C LYS A 91 7.13 -2.90 9.10
N VAL A 92 6.31 -3.34 8.16
CA VAL A 92 5.03 -2.75 7.77
C VAL A 92 3.91 -3.78 7.93
N VAL A 93 2.89 -3.40 8.68
CA VAL A 93 1.71 -4.20 9.00
C VAL A 93 0.52 -3.58 8.28
N VAL A 94 0.02 -4.26 7.26
CA VAL A 94 -1.16 -3.84 6.48
C VAL A 94 -2.40 -4.54 7.03
N SER A 95 -3.32 -3.77 7.59
CA SER A 95 -4.58 -4.26 8.16
C SER A 95 -5.72 -4.16 7.14
N PHE A 96 -6.41 -5.28 6.97
CA PHE A 96 -7.62 -5.43 6.17
C PHE A 96 -8.90 -5.24 6.99
N ASP A 97 -8.80 -4.72 8.22
CA ASP A 97 -9.97 -4.48 9.06
C ASP A 97 -10.98 -3.55 8.36
N ASN A 98 -12.25 -3.93 8.38
CA ASN A 98 -13.37 -3.31 7.67
C ASN A 98 -13.30 -3.36 6.12
N VAL A 99 -12.36 -4.11 5.54
CA VAL A 99 -12.39 -4.42 4.10
C VAL A 99 -13.32 -5.62 3.87
N GLN A 100 -14.21 -5.51 2.90
CA GLN A 100 -15.21 -6.52 2.56
C GLN A 100 -14.95 -7.18 1.20
N LEU A 101 -14.30 -6.45 0.29
CA LEU A 101 -14.03 -6.92 -1.07
C LEU A 101 -12.70 -6.37 -1.56
N ILE A 102 -11.87 -7.24 -2.13
CA ILE A 102 -10.66 -6.88 -2.88
C ILE A 102 -10.74 -7.47 -4.28
N THR A 103 -10.23 -6.74 -5.29
CA THR A 103 -10.14 -7.26 -6.66
C THR A 103 -8.70 -7.50 -7.10
N TRP A 104 -8.57 -8.21 -8.21
CA TRP A 104 -7.28 -8.44 -8.87
C TRP A 104 -6.53 -7.14 -9.14
N SER A 105 -7.22 -6.10 -9.62
CA SER A 105 -6.62 -4.80 -9.95
C SER A 105 -6.05 -4.10 -8.72
N PHE A 106 -6.80 -4.04 -7.62
CA PHE A 106 -6.32 -3.46 -6.37
C PHE A 106 -5.08 -4.19 -5.85
N VAL A 107 -5.16 -5.52 -5.70
CA VAL A 107 -4.08 -6.34 -5.11
C VAL A 107 -2.82 -6.31 -6.00
N THR A 108 -2.99 -6.42 -7.32
CA THR A 108 -1.86 -6.36 -8.26
C THR A 108 -1.12 -5.05 -8.11
N LYS A 109 -1.84 -3.95 -7.89
CA LYS A 109 -1.24 -2.62 -7.77
C LYS A 109 -0.64 -2.35 -6.40
N ALA A 110 -1.38 -2.63 -5.33
CA ALA A 110 -0.94 -2.36 -3.96
C ALA A 110 0.23 -3.26 -3.52
N ILE A 111 0.14 -4.56 -3.84
CA ILE A 111 1.07 -5.59 -3.33
C ILE A 111 1.88 -6.21 -4.46
N GLY A 112 1.24 -6.58 -5.58
CA GLY A 112 1.93 -7.23 -6.70
C GLY A 112 3.06 -6.38 -7.28
N GLN A 113 2.86 -5.06 -7.37
CA GLN A 113 3.86 -4.12 -7.87
C GLN A 113 5.15 -4.08 -7.03
N LEU A 114 5.11 -4.46 -5.74
CA LEU A 114 6.31 -4.51 -4.89
C LEU A 114 7.37 -5.45 -5.47
N TYR A 115 6.95 -6.55 -6.10
CA TYR A 115 7.85 -7.55 -6.68
C TYR A 115 8.60 -7.06 -7.94
N GLU A 116 8.24 -5.90 -8.48
CA GLU A 116 8.99 -5.26 -9.57
C GLU A 116 10.24 -4.53 -9.07
N HIS A 117 10.25 -4.13 -7.79
CA HIS A 117 11.25 -3.21 -7.23
C HIS A 117 12.00 -3.77 -6.01
N PHE A 118 11.43 -4.76 -5.34
CA PHE A 118 11.99 -5.36 -4.13
C PHE A 118 12.21 -6.87 -4.32
N SER A 119 13.25 -7.39 -3.69
CA SER A 119 13.44 -8.85 -3.63
C SER A 119 12.36 -9.50 -2.77
N GLU A 120 12.02 -10.75 -3.09
CA GLU A 120 11.06 -11.53 -2.31
C GLU A 120 11.47 -11.62 -0.83
N SER A 121 12.77 -11.75 -0.54
CA SER A 121 13.28 -11.76 0.83
C SER A 121 13.04 -10.45 1.58
N GLN A 122 13.16 -9.30 0.91
CA GLN A 122 12.90 -8.00 1.52
C GLN A 122 11.41 -7.82 1.81
N ILE A 123 10.55 -8.22 0.88
CA ILE A 123 9.09 -8.13 1.07
C ILE A 123 8.69 -9.05 2.23
N GLN A 124 9.15 -10.30 2.25
CA GLN A 124 8.80 -11.27 3.30
C GLN A 124 9.32 -10.88 4.68
N SER A 125 10.46 -10.20 4.78
CA SER A 125 10.98 -9.75 6.08
C SER A 125 10.28 -8.51 6.62
N CYS A 126 9.69 -7.69 5.74
CA CYS A 126 9.15 -6.39 6.11
C CYS A 126 7.62 -6.36 6.13
N LEU A 127 6.93 -7.03 5.19
CA LEU A 127 5.49 -6.94 5.01
C LEU A 127 4.74 -8.03 5.79
N GLN A 128 3.79 -7.60 6.61
CA GLN A 128 2.84 -8.47 7.30
C GLN A 128 1.42 -8.03 6.95
N LEU A 129 0.56 -8.98 6.55
CA LEU A 129 -0.88 -8.74 6.36
C LEU A 129 -1.64 -9.22 7.60
N VAL A 130 -2.57 -8.42 8.11
CA VAL A 130 -3.39 -8.73 9.30
C VAL A 130 -4.86 -8.41 9.06
N ASP A 131 -5.75 -8.95 9.90
CA ASP A 131 -7.21 -8.78 9.82
C ASP A 131 -7.79 -9.21 8.47
N ILE A 132 -7.18 -10.23 7.86
CA ILE A 132 -7.54 -10.77 6.54
C ILE A 132 -8.15 -12.16 6.67
N THR A 133 -9.12 -12.48 5.81
CA THR A 133 -9.71 -13.82 5.74
C THR A 133 -8.72 -14.81 5.09
N GLU A 134 -8.89 -16.11 5.35
CA GLU A 134 -8.07 -17.14 4.70
C GLU A 134 -8.27 -17.14 3.17
N GLU A 135 -9.51 -16.95 2.73
CA GLU A 135 -9.88 -16.84 1.31
C GLU A 135 -9.18 -15.66 0.61
N ASP A 136 -9.22 -14.46 1.22
CA ASP A 136 -8.55 -13.28 0.66
C ASP A 136 -7.03 -13.43 0.67
N LEU A 137 -6.46 -14.08 1.70
CA LEU A 137 -5.03 -14.34 1.77
C LEU A 137 -4.59 -15.32 0.66
N GLU A 138 -5.36 -16.39 0.42
CA GLU A 138 -5.13 -17.30 -0.71
C GLU A 138 -5.22 -16.58 -2.05
N PHE A 139 -6.22 -15.70 -2.22
CA PHE A 139 -6.39 -14.88 -3.40
C PHE A 139 -5.19 -13.95 -3.65
N ILE A 140 -4.70 -13.26 -2.62
CA ILE A 140 -3.50 -12.41 -2.70
C ILE A 140 -2.27 -13.23 -3.06
N ASN A 141 -2.07 -14.37 -2.42
CA ASN A 141 -0.93 -15.25 -2.71
C ASN A 141 -0.94 -15.76 -4.16
N HIS A 142 -2.13 -16.08 -4.69
CA HIS A 142 -2.29 -16.47 -6.08
C HIS A 142 -1.88 -15.33 -7.03
N ILE A 143 -2.33 -14.10 -6.77
CA ILE A 143 -1.96 -12.92 -7.57
C ILE A 143 -0.45 -12.67 -7.54
N ILE A 144 0.16 -12.76 -6.36
CA ILE A 144 1.61 -12.63 -6.18
C ILE A 144 2.34 -13.70 -7.01
N GLN A 145 1.88 -14.94 -6.96
CA GLN A 145 2.49 -16.02 -7.71
C GLN A 145 2.41 -15.78 -9.23
N VAL A 146 1.24 -15.40 -9.73
CA VAL A 146 1.05 -15.03 -11.16
C VAL A 146 1.95 -13.85 -11.54
N LYS A 147 2.07 -12.83 -10.70
CA LYS A 147 2.97 -11.70 -10.92
C LYS A 147 4.43 -12.13 -11.01
N LYS A 148 4.88 -13.00 -10.10
CA LYS A 148 6.25 -13.54 -10.12
C LYS A 148 6.52 -14.38 -11.37
N ASP A 149 5.55 -15.19 -11.79
CA ASP A 149 5.67 -15.98 -13.01
C ASP A 149 5.71 -15.08 -14.26
N TYR A 150 4.92 -14.00 -14.28
CA TYR A 150 4.99 -12.97 -15.31
C TYR A 150 6.35 -12.27 -15.36
N LEU A 151 6.91 -11.89 -14.21
CA LEU A 151 8.22 -11.24 -14.18
C LEU A 151 9.36 -12.20 -14.60
N ARG A 152 9.17 -13.51 -14.45
CA ARG A 152 10.12 -14.52 -14.92
C ARG A 152 10.05 -14.72 -16.43
N ASP A 153 8.84 -14.79 -16.98
CA ASP A 153 8.60 -15.04 -18.40
C ASP A 153 7.32 -14.34 -18.90
N PRO A 154 7.43 -13.04 -19.27
CA PRO A 154 6.29 -12.27 -19.76
C PRO A 154 5.72 -12.84 -21.07
N GLU A 155 6.57 -13.40 -21.93
CA GLU A 155 6.19 -13.90 -23.26
C GLU A 155 5.24 -15.10 -23.14
N THR A 156 5.51 -15.99 -22.18
CA THR A 156 4.67 -17.17 -21.96
C THR A 156 3.25 -16.81 -21.51
N LEU A 157 3.06 -15.70 -20.79
CA LEU A 157 1.73 -15.25 -20.36
C LEU A 157 1.05 -14.30 -21.34
N ASN A 158 1.80 -13.55 -22.15
CA ASN A 158 1.24 -12.62 -23.13
C ASN A 158 0.93 -13.26 -24.49
N ARG A 159 1.44 -14.46 -24.76
CA ARG A 159 1.15 -15.15 -26.02
C ARG A 159 -0.30 -15.64 -26.07
N GLU A 160 -0.82 -15.68 -27.28
CA GLU A 160 -2.07 -16.38 -27.54
C GLU A 160 -1.92 -17.87 -27.25
N LEU A 161 -2.96 -18.47 -26.65
CA LEU A 161 -3.05 -19.91 -26.54
C LEU A 161 -3.20 -20.51 -27.94
N THR A 162 -2.42 -21.54 -28.22
CA THR A 162 -2.57 -22.30 -29.48
C THR A 162 -3.88 -23.09 -29.46
N SER A 163 -4.38 -23.46 -30.64
CA SER A 163 -5.58 -24.31 -30.75
C SER A 163 -5.43 -25.63 -29.98
N GLU A 164 -4.22 -26.21 -29.94
CA GLU A 164 -3.95 -27.45 -29.20
C GLU A 164 -4.05 -27.25 -27.68
N GLU A 165 -3.59 -26.12 -27.17
CA GLU A 165 -3.67 -25.76 -25.75
C GLU A 165 -5.10 -25.43 -25.33
N LEU A 166 -5.86 -24.75 -26.18
CA LEU A 166 -7.29 -24.51 -25.95
C LEU A 166 -8.07 -25.83 -25.90
N GLU A 167 -7.80 -26.77 -26.80
CA GLU A 167 -8.45 -28.10 -26.78
C GLU A 167 -7.98 -28.96 -25.60
N LYS A 168 -6.73 -28.80 -25.16
CA LYS A 168 -6.25 -29.41 -23.92
C LYS A 168 -7.01 -28.86 -22.72
N LEU A 169 -7.12 -27.54 -22.59
CA LEU A 169 -7.85 -26.89 -21.50
C LEU A 169 -9.32 -27.30 -21.50
N ARG A 170 -9.95 -27.39 -22.67
CA ARG A 170 -11.35 -27.86 -22.79
C ARG A 170 -11.53 -29.29 -22.29
N ARG A 171 -10.52 -30.15 -22.44
CA ARG A 171 -10.55 -31.52 -21.95
C ARG A 171 -10.34 -31.59 -20.43
N GLU A 172 -9.45 -30.76 -19.90
CA GLU A 172 -9.08 -30.75 -18.49
C GLU A 172 -10.14 -30.03 -17.63
N GLU A 173 -10.72 -28.95 -18.14
CA GLU A 173 -11.74 -28.13 -17.48
C GLU A 173 -12.93 -27.87 -18.41
N PRO A 174 -13.74 -28.89 -18.73
CA PRO A 174 -14.83 -28.77 -19.69
C PRO A 174 -15.90 -27.75 -19.27
N ASP A 175 -16.08 -27.55 -17.97
CA ASP A 175 -17.07 -26.61 -17.41
C ASP A 175 -16.51 -25.20 -17.18
N ASN A 176 -15.29 -24.90 -17.66
CA ASN A 176 -14.69 -23.57 -17.50
C ASN A 176 -15.55 -22.49 -18.21
N PRO A 177 -16.00 -21.44 -17.51
CA PRO A 177 -16.86 -20.39 -18.06
C PRO A 177 -16.29 -19.70 -19.31
N ILE A 178 -14.96 -19.65 -19.46
CA ILE A 178 -14.31 -19.05 -20.63
C ILE A 178 -14.81 -19.71 -21.93
N PHE A 179 -15.11 -21.02 -21.92
CA PHE A 179 -15.61 -21.70 -23.12
C PHE A 179 -17.01 -21.26 -23.56
N GLN A 180 -17.77 -20.57 -22.71
CA GLN A 180 -19.06 -19.98 -23.08
C GLN A 180 -18.90 -18.69 -23.88
N ILE A 181 -17.79 -17.99 -23.70
CA ILE A 181 -17.55 -16.64 -24.25
C ILE A 181 -16.46 -16.60 -25.33
N VAL A 182 -15.63 -17.66 -25.46
CA VAL A 182 -14.57 -17.73 -26.48
C VAL A 182 -15.16 -17.56 -27.88
N GLY A 183 -14.67 -16.55 -28.60
CA GLY A 183 -15.07 -16.23 -29.96
C GLY A 183 -16.40 -15.47 -30.10
N MET A 184 -17.12 -15.22 -29.00
CA MET A 184 -18.43 -14.56 -29.03
C MET A 184 -18.39 -13.14 -29.63
N PHE A 185 -17.27 -12.42 -29.46
CA PHE A 185 -17.07 -11.05 -29.92
C PHE A 185 -16.14 -10.91 -31.12
N LYS A 186 -15.69 -12.01 -31.72
CA LYS A 186 -14.62 -11.98 -32.74
C LYS A 186 -14.99 -11.13 -33.97
N ASP A 187 -16.27 -11.09 -34.31
CA ASP A 187 -16.80 -10.38 -35.48
C ASP A 187 -17.72 -9.20 -35.09
N ASP A 188 -17.69 -8.76 -33.82
CA ASP A 188 -18.49 -7.62 -33.36
C ASP A 188 -17.83 -6.30 -33.79
N PRO A 189 -18.43 -5.51 -34.70
CA PRO A 189 -17.83 -4.29 -35.22
C PRO A 189 -17.76 -3.16 -34.19
N THR A 190 -18.46 -3.29 -33.06
CA THR A 190 -18.51 -2.29 -31.98
C THR A 190 -17.60 -2.66 -30.80
N PHE A 191 -16.91 -3.80 -30.86
CA PHE A 191 -16.10 -4.29 -29.74
C PHE A 191 -14.98 -3.32 -29.36
N ASP A 192 -14.27 -2.78 -30.36
CA ASP A 192 -13.19 -1.80 -30.13
C ASP A 192 -13.74 -0.50 -29.53
N ASP A 193 -14.90 -0.02 -29.99
CA ASP A 193 -15.56 1.18 -29.45
C ASP A 193 -16.01 0.97 -27.99
N MET A 194 -16.53 -0.21 -27.67
CA MET A 194 -16.89 -0.57 -26.29
C MET A 194 -15.65 -0.61 -25.38
N LEU A 195 -14.54 -1.18 -25.85
CA LEU A 195 -13.29 -1.20 -25.09
C LEU A 195 -12.77 0.22 -24.84
N ALA A 196 -12.82 1.08 -25.85
CA ALA A 196 -12.44 2.49 -25.70
C ALA A 196 -13.33 3.21 -24.68
N TYR A 197 -14.65 3.01 -24.73
CA TYR A 197 -15.59 3.55 -23.75
C TYR A 197 -15.29 3.07 -22.32
N ILE A 198 -15.02 1.78 -22.13
CA ILE A 198 -14.66 1.23 -20.81
C ILE A 198 -13.37 1.86 -20.30
N ALA A 199 -12.37 2.06 -21.15
CA ALA A 199 -11.11 2.69 -20.78
C ALA A 199 -11.28 4.16 -20.40
N GLU A 200 -12.09 4.91 -21.15
CA GLU A 200 -12.43 6.31 -20.85
C GLU A 200 -13.17 6.42 -19.51
N TYR A 201 -14.19 5.59 -19.29
CA TYR A 201 -14.94 5.56 -18.03
C TYR A 201 -14.04 5.25 -16.81
N ARG A 202 -13.11 4.30 -16.95
CA ARG A 202 -12.12 4.03 -15.88
C ARG A 202 -11.26 5.24 -15.58
N ARG A 203 -10.81 5.93 -16.62
CA ARG A 203 -9.99 7.13 -16.47
C ARG A 203 -10.76 8.27 -15.78
N GLU A 204 -12.03 8.48 -16.13
CA GLU A 204 -12.88 9.48 -15.47
C GLU A 204 -13.03 9.21 -13.97
N LEU A 205 -13.26 7.95 -13.59
CA LEU A 205 -13.34 7.53 -12.19
C LEU A 205 -12.02 7.75 -11.45
N ASP A 206 -10.89 7.40 -12.07
CA ASP A 206 -9.56 7.63 -11.51
C ASP A 206 -9.32 9.14 -11.28
N GLU A 207 -9.64 10.00 -12.26
CA GLU A 207 -9.48 11.45 -12.18
C GLU A 207 -10.41 12.11 -11.15
N GLU A 208 -11.63 11.59 -10.96
CA GLU A 208 -12.53 12.05 -9.90
C GLU A 208 -12.01 11.69 -8.50
N TYR A 209 -11.50 10.48 -8.33
CA TYR A 209 -10.96 10.02 -7.05
C TYR A 209 -9.80 10.89 -6.56
N PHE A 210 -8.82 11.18 -7.43
CA PHE A 210 -7.68 12.03 -7.04
C PHE A 210 -8.09 13.48 -6.72
N ARG A 211 -9.12 14.02 -7.39
CA ARG A 211 -9.66 15.36 -7.06
C ARG A 211 -10.28 15.41 -5.67
N GLN A 212 -10.93 14.34 -5.23
CA GLN A 212 -11.54 14.28 -3.89
C GLN A 212 -10.47 14.22 -2.81
N LEU A 213 -9.40 13.43 -3.00
CA LEU A 213 -8.26 13.38 -2.08
C LEU A 213 -7.59 14.75 -1.92
N ASP A 214 -7.31 15.45 -3.02
CA ASP A 214 -6.71 16.79 -2.98
C ASP A 214 -7.61 17.80 -2.23
N ALA A 215 -8.94 17.69 -2.37
CA ALA A 215 -9.88 18.56 -1.66
C ALA A 215 -9.94 18.27 -0.15
N GLU A 216 -9.81 17.02 0.26
CA GLU A 216 -9.80 16.60 1.67
C GLU A 216 -8.49 16.92 2.40
N GLU A 217 -7.36 17.03 1.68
CA GLU A 217 -6.08 17.49 2.23
C GLU A 217 -6.05 19.00 2.52
N VAL A 218 -6.86 19.81 1.83
CA VAL A 218 -6.90 21.28 2.00
C VAL A 218 -7.72 21.71 3.22
N ASP A 219 -8.61 20.84 3.73
CA ASP A 219 -9.49 21.10 4.87
C ASP A 219 -8.96 20.55 6.23
N LYS A 220 -7.69 20.08 6.28
CA LYS A 220 -6.98 19.64 7.51
C LYS A 220 -5.87 20.60 7.91
#